data_AF-A0A2T0SPF8-F1
#
_entry.id   AF-A0A2T0SPF8-F1
#
_cell.length_a   1.000
_cell.length_b   1.000
_cell.length_c   1.000
_cell.angle_alpha   90.00
_cell.angle_beta   90.00
_cell.angle_gamma   90.00
#
_symmetry.space_group_name_H-M   'P 1'
#
loop_
_entity.id
_entity.type
_entity.pdbx_description
1 polymer ?
#
loop_
_entity_poly.entity_id
_entity_poly.type
_entity_poly.pdbx_seq_one_letter_code
_entity_poly.pdbx_strand_id
1 'polypeptide(L)' 'MDDDTLARIGRAYRSAKTRADRLHAELKDEVVAAYRRGEKTMDIARRCGQDRELVRRIRKAAEDDGRLPVRVTNA' A
#
# COMPACT_ATOMS: atom_id res chain seq x y z
N MET A 1 -8.91 -35.16 -8.63
CA MET A 1 -8.30 -34.04 -7.86
C MET A 1 -9.08 -34.01 -6.58
N ASP A 2 -8.45 -34.42 -5.50
CA ASP A 2 -9.19 -34.86 -4.31
C ASP A 2 -9.45 -33.66 -3.41
N ASP A 3 -10.56 -33.67 -2.67
CA ASP A 3 -11.02 -32.53 -1.84
C ASP A 3 -9.93 -32.04 -0.85
N ASP A 4 -9.09 -32.94 -0.35
CA ASP A 4 -7.94 -32.62 0.51
C ASP A 4 -6.86 -31.79 -0.19
N THR A 5 -6.66 -32.01 -1.50
CA THR A 5 -5.69 -31.25 -2.31
C THR A 5 -6.18 -29.82 -2.51
N LEU A 6 -7.46 -29.64 -2.83
CA LEU A 6 -8.07 -28.32 -2.97
C LEU A 6 -8.08 -27.57 -1.64
N ALA A 7 -8.40 -28.25 -0.54
CA ALA A 7 -8.37 -27.66 0.80
C ALA A 7 -6.96 -27.18 1.19
N ARG A 8 -5.91 -27.96 0.86
CA ARG A 8 -4.52 -27.58 1.11
C ARG A 8 -4.08 -26.37 0.28
N ILE A 9 -4.40 -26.34 -1.01
CA ILE A 9 -4.11 -25.19 -1.89
C ILE A 9 -4.84 -23.94 -1.39
N GLY A 10 -6.10 -24.07 -1.00
CA GLY A 10 -6.88 -22.97 -0.44
C GLY A 10 -6.27 -22.37 0.84
N ARG A 11 -5.74 -23.22 1.75
CA ARG A 11 -5.04 -22.76 2.96
C ARG A 11 -3.75 -22.01 2.62
N ALA A 12 -2.94 -22.54 1.71
CA ALA A 12 -1.70 -21.91 1.27
C ALA A 12 -1.97 -20.53 0.63
N TYR A 13 -2.95 -20.46 -0.25
CA TYR A 13 -3.36 -19.20 -0.88
C TYR A 13 -3.82 -18.16 0.15
N ARG A 14 -4.69 -18.54 1.10
CA ARG A 14 -5.14 -17.62 2.16
C ARG A 14 -3.97 -17.10 3.00
N SER A 15 -3.05 -17.98 3.38
CA SER A 15 -1.86 -17.58 4.15
C SER A 15 -0.98 -16.58 3.37
N ALA A 16 -0.71 -16.86 2.10
CA ALA A 16 0.03 -15.96 1.21
C ALA A 16 -0.68 -14.61 1.04
N LYS A 17 -2.00 -14.62 0.82
CA LYS A 17 -2.82 -13.41 0.71
C LYS A 17 -2.77 -12.59 1.99
N THR A 18 -2.96 -13.20 3.16
CA THR A 18 -2.88 -12.50 4.45
C THR A 18 -1.51 -11.85 4.65
N ARG A 19 -0.42 -12.52 4.25
CA ARG A 19 0.92 -11.94 4.32
C ARG A 19 1.09 -10.76 3.37
N ALA A 20 0.61 -10.88 2.13
CA ALA A 20 0.64 -9.79 1.17
C ALA A 20 -0.17 -8.59 1.65
N ASP A 21 -1.37 -8.81 2.19
CA ASP A 21 -2.24 -7.76 2.72
C ASP A 21 -1.56 -6.99 3.87
N ARG A 22 -0.82 -7.68 4.76
CA ARG A 22 -0.02 -7.03 5.82
C ARG A 22 1.10 -6.17 5.26
N LEU A 23 1.89 -6.70 4.33
CA LEU A 23 2.98 -5.95 3.69
C LEU A 23 2.44 -4.70 2.96
N HIS A 24 1.28 -4.81 2.32
CA HIS A 24 0.61 -3.67 1.71
C HIS A 24 0.15 -2.63 2.73
N ALA A 25 -0.32 -3.04 3.91
CA ALA A 25 -0.69 -2.10 4.97
C ALA A 25 0.53 -1.35 5.51
N GLU A 26 1.63 -2.06 5.80
CA GLU A 26 2.89 -1.47 6.26
C GLU A 26 3.44 -0.44 5.26
N LEU A 27 3.44 -0.79 3.97
CA LEU A 27 3.85 0.12 2.90
C LEU A 27 2.98 1.39 2.86
N LYS A 28 1.65 1.25 2.99
CA LYS A 28 0.74 2.41 3.01
C LYS A 28 1.07 3.35 4.17
N ASP A 29 1.28 2.79 5.36
CA ASP A 29 1.59 3.58 6.56
C ASP A 29 2.93 4.29 6.44
N GLU A 30 3.95 3.64 5.87
CA GLU A 30 5.25 4.26 5.62
C GLU A 30 5.15 5.41 4.62
N VAL A 31 4.42 5.23 3.52
CA VAL A 31 4.20 6.28 2.51
C VAL A 31 3.47 7.47 3.12
N VAL A 32 2.42 7.24 3.90
CA VAL A 32 1.68 8.31 4.60
C VAL A 32 2.58 9.05 5.57
N ALA A 33 3.38 8.33 6.38
CA ALA A 33 4.32 8.94 7.31
C ALA A 33 5.35 9.83 6.59
N ALA A 34 5.83 9.38 5.43
CA ALA A 34 6.78 10.14 4.60
C ALA A 34 6.17 11.44 4.06
N TYR A 35 4.92 11.38 3.59
CA TYR A 35 4.21 12.58 3.16
C TYR A 35 3.96 13.56 4.31
N ARG A 36 3.68 13.07 5.52
CA ARG A 36 3.56 13.92 6.71
C ARG A 36 4.87 14.61 7.09
N ARG A 37 6.02 13.99 6.79
CA ARG A 37 7.35 14.61 6.90
C ARG A 37 7.68 15.60 5.79
N GLY A 38 6.81 15.73 4.78
CA GLY A 38 7.02 16.63 3.64
C GLY A 38 7.91 16.05 2.53
N GLU A 39 8.20 14.74 2.54
CA GLU A 39 9.01 14.11 1.50
C GLU A 39 8.32 14.19 0.12
N LYS A 40 9.13 14.26 -0.94
CA LYS A 40 8.62 14.29 -2.33
C LYS A 40 8.30 12.86 -2.79
N THR A 41 7.27 12.73 -3.63
CA THR A 41 6.83 11.42 -4.17
C THR A 41 7.96 10.57 -4.76
N MET A 42 8.92 11.17 -5.47
CA MET A 42 10.03 10.42 -6.05
C MET A 42 10.98 9.83 -5.01
N ASP A 43 11.25 10.56 -3.93
CA ASP A 43 12.16 10.10 -2.89
C ASP A 43 11.49 9.00 -2.05
N ILE A 44 10.18 9.13 -1.81
CA ILE A 44 9.37 8.08 -1.17
C ILE A 44 9.37 6.80 -2.03
N ALA A 45 9.14 6.93 -3.33
CA ALA A 45 9.16 5.81 -4.27
C ALA A 45 10.52 5.09 -4.27
N ARG A 46 11.62 5.85 -4.32
CA ARG A 46 12.98 5.29 -4.24
C ARG A 46 13.23 4.58 -2.91
N ARG A 47 12.83 5.19 -1.79
CA ARG A 47 13.05 4.66 -0.43
C ARG A 47 12.29 3.37 -0.17
N CYS A 48 11.03 3.30 -0.61
CA CYS A 48 10.19 2.12 -0.46
C CYS A 48 10.38 1.07 -1.58
N GLY A 49 11.25 1.33 -2.56
CA GLY A 49 11.47 0.46 -3.72
C GLY A 49 10.21 0.26 -4.58
N GLN A 50 9.35 1.27 -4.65
CA GLN A 50 8.06 1.20 -5.32
C GLN A 50 8.00 2.11 -6.55
N ASP A 51 7.04 1.82 -7.42
CA ASP A 51 6.72 2.69 -8.54
C ASP A 51 6.10 4.02 -8.07
N ARG A 52 6.43 5.12 -8.77
CA ARG A 52 5.93 6.46 -8.45
C ARG A 52 4.41 6.54 -8.49
N GLU A 53 3.77 5.84 -9.41
CA GLU A 53 2.32 5.80 -9.58
C GLU A 53 1.64 5.08 -8.42
N LEU A 54 2.24 4.00 -7.91
CA LEU A 54 1.75 3.34 -6.70
C LEU A 54 1.76 4.29 -5.51
N VAL A 55 2.87 5.02 -5.30
CA VAL A 55 2.97 6.00 -4.21
C VAL A 55 1.92 7.12 -4.35
N ARG A 56 1.65 7.58 -5.58
CA ARG A 56 0.57 8.56 -5.83
C ARG A 56 -0.82 8.01 -5.48
N ARG A 57 -1.13 6.76 -5.86
CA ARG A 57 -2.41 6.14 -5.52
C ARG A 57 -2.58 5.98 -4.02
N ILE A 58 -1.52 5.58 -3.31
CA ILE A 58 -1.52 5.49 -1.85
C ILE A 58 -1.78 6.86 -1.23
N ARG A 59 -1.10 7.91 -1.73
CA ARG A 59 -1.36 9.28 -1.28
C ARG A 59 -2.82 9.67 -1.48
N LYS A 60 -3.37 9.43 -2.67
CA LYS A 60 -4.75 9.79 -3.01
C LYS A 60 -5.75 9.06 -2.12
N ALA A 61 -5.60 7.75 -1.93
CA ALA A 61 -6.42 6.99 -0.99
C ALA A 61 -6.31 7.54 0.44
N ALA A 62 -5.10 7.88 0.89
CA ALA A 62 -4.90 8.47 2.21
C ALA A 62 -5.50 9.88 2.36
N GLU A 63 -5.59 10.67 1.29
CA GLU A 63 -6.32 11.94 1.27
C GLU A 63 -7.83 11.70 1.36
N ASP A 64 -8.34 10.74 0.60
CA ASP A 64 -9.77 10.38 0.59
C ASP A 64 -10.21 9.79 1.96
N ASP A 65 -9.33 9.03 2.62
CA ASP A 65 -9.52 8.49 3.97
C ASP A 65 -9.25 9.52 5.10
N GLY A 66 -8.86 10.76 4.77
CA GLY A 66 -8.56 11.81 5.75
C GLY A 66 -7.26 11.63 6.54
N ARG A 67 -6.39 10.67 6.17
CA ARG A 67 -5.08 10.43 6.79
C ARG A 67 -4.03 11.45 6.36
N LEU A 68 -4.21 12.09 5.20
CA LEU A 68 -3.42 13.21 4.71
C LEU A 68 -4.33 14.39 4.37
N PRO A 69 -3.89 15.64 4.58
CA PRO A 69 -4.65 16.79 4.12
C PRO A 69 -4.72 16.80 2.59
N VAL A 70 -5.91 17.01 2.04
CA VAL A 70 -6.11 17.21 0.60
C VAL A 70 -5.29 18.42 0.17
N ARG A 71 -4.36 18.24 -0.77
CA ARG A 71 -3.71 19.41 -1.39
C ARG A 71 -4.74 20.17 -2.21
N VAL A 72 -5.21 21.29 -1.70
CA VAL A 72 -5.94 22.27 -2.49
C VAL A 72 -4.93 22.91 -3.43
N THR A 73 -4.86 22.44 -4.66
CA THR A 73 -4.20 23.19 -5.73
C THR A 73 -5.12 24.37 -6.05
N ASN A 74 -4.80 25.56 -5.54
CA ASN A 74 -5.38 26.79 -6.07
C ASN A 74 -4.99 26.86 -7.56
N ALA A 75 -6.01 26.77 -8.41
CA ALA A 75 -5.92 27.01 -9.84
C ALA A 75 -5.81 28.52 -10.12
#